data_AF-A0A519YSN8-F1
#
_entry.id   AF-A0A519YSN8-F1
#
_cell.length_a   1.000
_cell.length_b   1.000
_cell.length_c   1.000
_cell.angle_alpha   90.00
_cell.angle_beta   90.00
_cell.angle_gamma   90.00
#
_symmetry.space_group_name_H-M   'P 1'
#
loop_
_entity.id
_entity.type
_entity.pdbx_description
1 polymer ?
#
loop_
_entity_poly.entity_id
_entity_poly.type
_entity_poly.pdbx_seq_one_letter_code
_entity_poly.pdbx_strand_id
1 'polypeptide(L)'
;AHIVVQSATKWIGGHGTSIGGVIVDGGTYNWGNGKYPQFTEPSDGYHGLVFNDVFGIGGPFGNIQFAIRARVEGLRDFGPAISPFNSFLLIQGLETLSLRVQRHVDNALALAQWLENHDAVKKVNYPGLEDSPYHANAKKYLQNGFGAVLSFEVNGDASSATSVVDNLKLVSHLANVGDAKTLIIQPSATTHQQLSTEEQAASGVLPNLLRVSVGLEHIDDIKADFEQAFATINK
;
A
#
# COMPACT_ATOMS: atom_id res chain seq x y z
N ALA A 1 -15.69 -5.25 5.99
CA ALA A 1 -15.61 -3.79 5.79
C ALA A 1 -16.82 -3.34 4.98
N HIS A 2 -17.29 -2.10 5.16
CA HIS A 2 -18.44 -1.57 4.40
C HIS A 2 -18.01 -0.72 3.20
N ILE A 3 -16.96 0.07 3.37
CA ILE A 3 -16.29 0.85 2.32
C ILE A 3 -14.83 0.41 2.25
N VAL A 4 -14.30 0.23 1.04
CA VAL A 4 -12.89 -0.07 0.78
C VAL A 4 -12.31 1.05 -0.07
N VAL A 5 -11.12 1.54 0.31
CA VAL A 5 -10.38 2.54 -0.46
C VAL A 5 -9.11 1.89 -1.00
N GLN A 6 -8.76 2.21 -2.23
CA GLN A 6 -7.54 1.76 -2.88
C GLN A 6 -6.79 2.93 -3.50
N SER A 7 -5.47 2.95 -3.31
CA SER A 7 -4.58 3.76 -4.12
C SER A 7 -4.28 2.97 -5.39
N ALA A 8 -5.06 3.23 -6.45
CA ALA A 8 -4.90 2.54 -7.73
C ALA A 8 -3.56 2.83 -8.40
N THR A 9 -2.91 3.94 -8.02
CA THR A 9 -1.51 4.27 -8.36
C THR A 9 -0.52 3.13 -8.10
N LYS A 10 -0.79 2.30 -7.08
CA LYS A 10 0.11 1.22 -6.62
C LYS A 10 -0.15 -0.05 -7.42
N TRP A 11 -0.31 -1.21 -6.78
CA TRP A 11 -0.39 -2.51 -7.44
C TRP A 11 -1.50 -2.66 -8.51
N ILE A 12 -2.62 -1.92 -8.42
CA ILE A 12 -3.64 -1.93 -9.48
C ILE A 12 -3.02 -1.45 -10.81
N GLY A 13 -2.43 -0.26 -10.82
CA GLY A 13 -1.67 0.25 -11.96
C GLY A 13 -0.39 -0.53 -12.21
N GLY A 14 0.40 -0.80 -11.18
CA GLY A 14 1.51 -1.76 -11.18
C GLY A 14 2.80 -1.33 -11.89
N HIS A 15 2.81 -0.16 -12.55
CA HIS A 15 3.91 0.24 -13.44
C HIS A 15 4.48 1.64 -13.13
N GLY A 16 4.05 2.27 -12.03
CA GLY A 16 4.56 3.59 -11.63
C GLY A 16 4.23 4.74 -12.60
N THR A 17 3.27 4.55 -13.52
CA THR A 17 3.01 5.49 -14.64
C THR A 17 1.75 6.35 -14.48
N SER A 18 0.86 6.03 -13.54
CA SER A 18 -0.46 6.67 -13.45
C SER A 18 -0.93 6.81 -12.02
N ILE A 19 -1.46 7.98 -11.68
CA ILE A 19 -2.05 8.26 -10.37
C ILE A 19 -3.56 8.03 -10.43
N GLY A 20 -4.10 7.33 -9.43
CA GLY A 20 -5.53 7.15 -9.28
C GLY A 20 -5.92 6.62 -7.89
N GLY A 21 -7.18 6.84 -7.55
CA GLY A 21 -7.82 6.33 -6.33
C GLY A 21 -9.16 5.71 -6.66
N VAL A 22 -9.57 4.72 -5.87
CA VAL A 22 -10.86 4.03 -6.02
C VAL A 22 -11.53 3.92 -4.66
N ILE A 23 -12.82 4.25 -4.61
CA ILE A 23 -13.71 3.96 -3.48
C ILE A 23 -14.65 2.86 -3.94
N VAL A 24 -14.73 1.77 -3.17
CA VAL A 24 -15.66 0.67 -3.40
C VAL A 24 -16.67 0.65 -2.26
N ASP A 25 -17.94 0.87 -2.59
CA ASP A 25 -19.06 0.69 -1.67
C ASP A 25 -19.52 -0.77 -1.74
N GLY A 26 -19.45 -1.47 -0.61
CA GLY A 26 -19.89 -2.86 -0.52
C GLY A 26 -21.40 -3.01 -0.42
N GLY A 27 -22.15 -1.92 -0.23
CA GLY A 27 -23.60 -1.92 -0.08
C GLY A 27 -24.12 -2.69 1.14
N THR A 28 -23.28 -2.86 2.15
CA THR A 28 -23.55 -3.73 3.32
C THR A 28 -23.89 -2.97 4.59
N TYR A 29 -23.91 -1.63 4.56
CA TYR A 29 -24.13 -0.80 5.75
C TYR A 29 -25.42 0.01 5.69
N ASN A 30 -26.16 0.04 6.80
CA ASN A 30 -27.33 0.89 6.93
C ASN A 30 -26.91 2.33 7.29
N TRP A 31 -26.78 3.19 6.27
CA TRP A 31 -26.52 4.62 6.49
C TRP A 31 -27.76 5.38 6.99
N GLY A 32 -28.95 4.80 6.88
CA GLY A 32 -30.21 5.33 7.41
C GLY A 32 -30.45 5.06 8.90
N ASN A 33 -29.42 4.68 9.66
CA ASN A 33 -29.55 4.28 11.07
C ASN A 33 -29.67 5.46 12.07
N GLY A 34 -29.89 6.68 11.58
CA GLY A 34 -30.00 7.90 12.39
C GLY A 34 -28.68 8.59 12.74
N LYS A 35 -27.52 8.01 12.41
CA LYS A 35 -26.19 8.64 12.68
C LYS A 35 -25.70 9.52 11.54
N TYR A 36 -26.30 9.41 10.36
CA TYR A 36 -25.82 10.04 9.14
C TYR A 36 -26.95 10.87 8.50
N PRO A 37 -27.28 12.04 9.08
CA PRO A 37 -28.37 12.90 8.61
C PRO A 37 -28.22 13.26 7.13
N GLN A 38 -26.98 13.40 6.67
CA GLN A 38 -26.63 13.62 5.28
C GLN A 38 -27.19 12.62 4.24
N PHE A 39 -27.65 11.44 4.66
CA PHE A 39 -28.29 10.45 3.80
C PHE A 39 -29.80 10.39 4.02
N THR A 40 -30.29 10.87 5.16
CA THR A 40 -31.69 10.74 5.61
C THR A 40 -32.45 12.06 5.62
N GLU A 41 -31.77 13.17 5.43
CA GLU A 41 -32.34 14.51 5.29
C GLU A 41 -32.32 14.98 3.83
N PRO A 42 -33.22 15.91 3.45
CA PRO A 42 -33.27 16.47 2.11
C PRO A 42 -31.94 17.13 1.71
N SER A 43 -31.42 16.78 0.54
CA SER A 43 -30.22 17.39 -0.04
C SER A 43 -30.55 18.63 -0.86
N ASP A 44 -30.06 19.80 -0.43
CA ASP A 44 -30.19 21.06 -1.17
C ASP A 44 -29.58 20.99 -2.57
N GLY A 45 -28.42 20.33 -2.70
CA GLY A 45 -27.70 20.15 -3.97
C GLY A 45 -28.40 19.22 -4.98
N TYR A 46 -29.53 18.62 -4.58
CA TYR A 46 -30.35 17.69 -5.35
C TYR A 46 -31.85 17.93 -5.14
N HIS A 47 -32.27 19.19 -4.99
CA HIS A 47 -33.69 19.60 -4.92
C HIS A 47 -34.52 18.88 -3.85
N GLY A 48 -33.93 18.64 -2.68
CA GLY A 48 -34.59 18.00 -1.55
C GLY A 48 -34.63 16.46 -1.63
N LEU A 49 -33.89 15.85 -2.55
CA LEU A 49 -33.69 14.40 -2.60
C LEU A 49 -33.17 13.88 -1.26
N VAL A 50 -33.78 12.82 -0.74
CA VAL A 50 -33.27 12.06 0.40
C VAL A 50 -32.57 10.81 -0.13
N PHE A 51 -31.24 10.73 -0.01
CA PHE A 51 -30.45 9.65 -0.62
C PHE A 51 -30.85 8.25 -0.14
N ASN A 52 -31.21 8.10 1.14
CA ASN A 52 -31.58 6.82 1.73
C ASN A 52 -32.92 6.29 1.17
N ASP A 53 -33.83 7.17 0.79
CA ASP A 53 -35.14 6.77 0.25
C ASP A 53 -35.01 6.13 -1.14
N VAL A 54 -34.06 6.59 -1.95
CA VAL A 54 -33.88 6.15 -3.34
C VAL A 54 -32.75 5.13 -3.49
N PHE A 55 -31.64 5.32 -2.77
CA PHE A 55 -30.40 4.55 -2.91
C PHE A 55 -30.01 3.77 -1.64
N GLY A 56 -30.87 3.73 -0.62
CA GLY A 56 -30.67 2.95 0.60
C GLY A 56 -31.10 1.48 0.47
N ILE A 57 -31.11 0.76 1.60
CA ILE A 57 -31.37 -0.70 1.65
C ILE A 57 -32.70 -1.10 1.00
N GLY A 58 -33.75 -0.29 1.16
CA GLY A 58 -35.07 -0.52 0.57
C GLY A 58 -35.28 0.15 -0.79
N GLY A 59 -34.26 0.82 -1.33
CA GLY A 59 -34.37 1.56 -2.58
C GLY A 59 -34.34 0.64 -3.82
N PRO A 60 -34.89 1.09 -4.96
CA PRO A 60 -34.99 0.29 -6.19
C PRO A 60 -33.64 -0.07 -6.83
N PHE A 61 -32.53 0.55 -6.40
CA PHE A 61 -31.19 0.36 -6.97
C PHE A 61 -30.24 -0.44 -6.06
N GLY A 62 -30.75 -0.97 -4.94
CA GLY A 62 -29.93 -1.54 -3.88
C GLY A 62 -29.23 -0.46 -3.04
N ASN A 63 -28.52 -0.91 -2.00
CA ASN A 63 -27.87 -0.04 -1.03
C ASN A 63 -26.55 0.55 -1.60
N ILE A 64 -26.65 1.60 -2.40
CA ILE A 64 -25.51 2.26 -3.07
C ILE A 64 -25.39 3.75 -2.72
N GLN A 65 -26.16 4.23 -1.75
CA GLN A 65 -26.27 5.64 -1.37
C GLN A 65 -24.92 6.29 -1.06
N PHE A 66 -23.95 5.57 -0.49
CA PHE A 66 -22.62 6.12 -0.23
C PHE A 66 -21.86 6.37 -1.52
N ALA A 67 -21.76 5.38 -2.42
CA ALA A 67 -21.10 5.55 -3.72
C ALA A 67 -21.75 6.65 -4.57
N ILE A 68 -23.09 6.72 -4.59
CA ILE A 68 -23.82 7.75 -5.34
C ILE A 68 -23.50 9.12 -4.77
N ARG A 69 -23.66 9.33 -3.46
CA ARG A 69 -23.40 10.63 -2.85
C ARG A 69 -21.95 11.08 -3.00
N ALA A 70 -20.98 10.16 -2.85
CA ALA A 70 -19.57 10.43 -3.11
C ALA A 70 -19.31 10.92 -4.54
N ARG A 71 -20.09 10.44 -5.54
CA ARG A 71 -20.00 10.89 -6.93
C ARG A 71 -20.72 12.21 -7.16
N VAL A 72 -21.95 12.33 -6.69
CA VAL A 72 -22.85 13.40 -7.13
C VAL A 72 -22.68 14.68 -6.31
N GLU A 73 -22.17 14.59 -5.09
CA GLU A 73 -21.76 15.75 -4.29
C GLU A 73 -20.24 15.81 -4.18
N GLY A 74 -19.59 14.73 -3.72
CA GLY A 74 -18.15 14.73 -3.46
C GLY A 74 -17.31 15.03 -4.71
N LEU A 75 -17.44 14.21 -5.76
CA LEU A 75 -16.70 14.42 -7.00
C LEU A 75 -17.15 15.69 -7.73
N ARG A 76 -18.45 15.98 -7.77
CA ARG A 76 -19.00 17.16 -8.45
C ARG A 76 -18.48 18.46 -7.85
N ASP A 77 -18.46 18.56 -6.53
CA ASP A 77 -18.19 19.84 -5.84
C ASP A 77 -16.70 20.02 -5.53
N PHE A 78 -15.97 18.95 -5.19
CA PHE A 78 -14.53 19.03 -4.90
C PHE A 78 -13.64 18.80 -6.13
N GLY A 79 -14.17 18.20 -7.19
CA GLY A 79 -13.47 18.01 -8.46
C GLY A 79 -12.27 17.03 -8.51
N PRO A 80 -12.07 16.02 -7.62
CA PRO A 80 -10.98 15.05 -7.77
C PRO A 80 -11.26 14.03 -8.89
N ALA A 81 -11.51 14.52 -10.11
CA ALA A 81 -11.77 13.73 -11.29
C ALA A 81 -10.48 13.08 -11.81
N ILE A 82 -10.52 11.77 -12.04
CA ILE A 82 -9.41 11.05 -12.64
C ILE A 82 -9.37 11.30 -14.16
N SER A 83 -8.16 11.46 -14.71
CA SER A 83 -7.94 11.52 -16.16
C SER A 83 -8.45 10.22 -16.82
N PRO A 84 -9.17 10.30 -17.96
CA PRO A 84 -9.53 9.11 -18.74
C PRO A 84 -8.31 8.29 -19.19
N PHE A 85 -7.19 8.96 -19.48
CA PHE A 85 -5.95 8.29 -19.86
C PHE A 85 -5.34 7.49 -18.70
N ASN A 86 -5.33 8.06 -17.48
CA ASN A 86 -4.91 7.30 -16.29
C ASN A 86 -5.86 6.12 -16.06
N SER A 87 -7.17 6.30 -16.24
CA SER A 87 -8.15 5.21 -16.10
C SER A 87 -7.86 4.07 -17.08
N PHE A 88 -7.54 4.39 -18.34
CA PHE A 88 -7.11 3.41 -19.34
C PHE A 88 -5.84 2.66 -18.91
N LEU A 89 -4.80 3.37 -18.45
CA LEU A 89 -3.56 2.74 -17.99
C LEU A 89 -3.76 1.87 -16.74
N LEU A 90 -4.65 2.27 -15.82
CA LEU A 90 -5.01 1.46 -14.65
C LEU A 90 -5.77 0.19 -15.04
N ILE A 91 -6.63 0.25 -16.07
CA ILE A 91 -7.30 -0.95 -16.62
C ILE A 91 -6.26 -1.90 -17.22
N GLN A 92 -5.30 -1.39 -17.98
CA GLN A 92 -4.20 -2.20 -18.51
C GLN A 92 -3.36 -2.86 -17.40
N GLY A 93 -3.09 -2.14 -16.31
CA GLY A 93 -2.48 -2.74 -15.11
C GLY A 93 -3.36 -3.86 -14.54
N LEU A 94 -4.66 -3.62 -14.38
CA LEU A 94 -5.60 -4.57 -13.77
C LEU A 94 -5.64 -5.93 -14.51
N GLU A 95 -5.49 -5.95 -15.83
CA GLU A 95 -5.48 -7.17 -16.66
C GLU A 95 -4.40 -8.18 -16.23
N THR A 96 -3.30 -7.70 -15.64
CA THR A 96 -2.17 -8.53 -15.18
C THR A 96 -2.02 -8.58 -13.67
N LEU A 97 -2.97 -8.02 -12.92
CA LEU A 97 -2.85 -7.83 -11.46
C LEU A 97 -2.52 -9.12 -10.71
N SER A 98 -3.25 -10.21 -10.96
CA SER A 98 -3.05 -11.47 -10.24
C SER A 98 -1.66 -12.06 -10.49
N LEU A 99 -1.20 -12.03 -11.74
CA LEU A 99 0.12 -12.54 -12.15
C LEU A 99 1.25 -11.74 -11.49
N ARG A 100 1.14 -10.41 -11.51
CA ARG A 100 2.13 -9.51 -10.88
C ARG A 100 2.11 -9.68 -9.37
N VAL A 101 0.94 -9.67 -8.74
CA VAL A 101 0.83 -9.80 -7.28
C VAL A 101 1.40 -11.12 -6.80
N GLN A 102 1.15 -12.24 -7.50
CA GLN A 102 1.75 -13.53 -7.14
C GLN A 102 3.28 -13.46 -7.14
N ARG A 103 3.89 -12.94 -8.22
CA ARG A 103 5.35 -12.78 -8.28
C ARG A 103 5.87 -11.84 -7.19
N HIS A 104 5.18 -10.74 -6.92
CA HIS A 104 5.57 -9.80 -5.87
C HIS A 104 5.58 -10.47 -4.48
N VAL A 105 4.53 -11.22 -4.12
CA VAL A 105 4.44 -11.86 -2.80
C VAL A 105 5.43 -13.03 -2.65
N ASP A 106 5.69 -13.78 -3.72
CA ASP A 106 6.69 -14.85 -3.73
C ASP A 106 8.10 -14.29 -3.54
N ASN A 107 8.44 -13.23 -4.29
CA ASN A 107 9.71 -12.53 -4.15
C ASN A 107 9.85 -11.92 -2.74
N ALA A 108 8.79 -11.32 -2.20
CA ALA A 108 8.82 -10.70 -0.88
C ALA A 108 9.06 -11.71 0.24
N LEU A 109 8.39 -12.87 0.20
CA LEU A 109 8.63 -13.93 1.17
C LEU A 109 10.05 -14.48 1.06
N ALA A 110 10.52 -14.76 -0.16
CA ALA A 110 11.87 -15.28 -0.39
C ALA A 110 12.98 -14.29 0.01
N LEU A 111 12.76 -12.99 -0.19
CA LEU A 111 13.67 -11.94 0.27
C LEU A 111 13.62 -11.82 1.80
N ALA A 112 12.44 -11.83 2.42
CA ALA A 112 12.29 -11.75 3.86
C ALA A 112 13.02 -12.88 4.59
N GLN A 113 12.85 -14.13 4.13
CA GLN A 113 13.51 -15.30 4.69
C GLN A 113 15.03 -15.25 4.50
N TRP A 114 15.50 -14.77 3.36
CA TRP A 114 16.93 -14.59 3.13
C TRP A 114 17.53 -13.52 4.03
N LEU A 115 16.87 -12.36 4.16
CA LEU A 115 17.27 -11.28 5.06
C LEU A 115 17.28 -11.71 6.54
N GLU A 116 16.32 -12.54 6.97
CA GLU A 116 16.23 -13.03 8.36
C GLU A 116 17.45 -13.87 8.76
N ASN A 117 18.11 -14.49 7.79
CA ASN A 117 19.29 -15.33 7.99
C ASN A 117 20.61 -14.64 7.61
N HIS A 118 20.59 -13.33 7.32
CA HIS A 118 21.76 -12.62 6.80
C HIS A 118 22.50 -11.82 7.90
N ASP A 119 23.83 -11.97 7.99
CA ASP A 119 24.66 -11.38 9.08
C ASP A 119 24.64 -9.85 9.13
N ALA A 120 24.31 -9.17 8.03
CA ALA A 120 24.17 -7.70 8.00
C ALA A 120 22.80 -7.19 8.50
N VAL A 121 21.86 -8.09 8.80
CA VAL A 121 20.47 -7.76 9.15
C VAL A 121 20.22 -8.12 10.60
N LYS A 122 19.70 -7.17 11.37
CA LYS A 122 19.37 -7.36 12.79
C LYS A 122 18.00 -7.97 12.99
N LYS A 123 17.04 -7.55 12.17
CA LYS A 123 15.63 -7.93 12.31
C LYS A 123 14.88 -7.70 11.00
N VAL A 124 13.97 -8.61 10.67
CA VAL A 124 13.02 -8.45 9.57
C VAL A 124 11.60 -8.34 10.12
N ASN A 125 10.80 -7.45 9.51
CA ASN A 125 9.39 -7.31 9.75
C ASN A 125 8.63 -7.62 8.46
N TYR A 126 8.10 -8.84 8.40
CA TYR A 126 7.23 -9.30 7.32
C TYR A 126 6.21 -10.29 7.89
N PRO A 127 4.90 -10.12 7.62
CA PRO A 127 3.86 -10.97 8.21
C PRO A 127 3.90 -12.43 7.73
N GLY A 128 4.63 -12.73 6.65
CA GLY A 128 4.83 -14.10 6.16
C GLY A 128 5.87 -14.91 6.92
N LEU A 129 6.71 -14.28 7.75
CA LEU A 129 7.70 -14.97 8.60
C LEU A 129 7.02 -15.61 9.81
N GLU A 130 7.49 -16.79 10.22
CA GLU A 130 6.87 -17.58 11.31
C GLU A 130 6.96 -16.86 12.66
N ASP A 131 8.08 -16.18 12.92
CA ASP A 131 8.33 -15.42 14.15
C ASP A 131 7.64 -14.05 14.16
N SER A 132 6.91 -13.68 13.08
CA SER A 132 6.15 -12.44 13.06
C SER A 132 5.00 -12.51 14.07
N PRO A 133 4.81 -11.49 14.93
CA PRO A 133 3.67 -11.43 15.86
C PRO A 133 2.32 -11.38 15.12
N TYR A 134 2.34 -11.07 13.81
CA TYR A 134 1.15 -11.00 12.98
C TYR A 134 0.93 -12.25 12.11
N HIS A 135 1.82 -13.26 12.17
CA HIS A 135 1.77 -14.42 11.27
C HIS A 135 0.42 -15.15 11.32
N ALA A 136 -0.12 -15.38 12.52
CA ALA A 136 -1.41 -16.05 12.70
C ALA A 136 -2.56 -15.27 12.03
N ASN A 137 -2.60 -13.95 12.18
CA ASN A 137 -3.59 -13.11 11.52
C ASN A 137 -3.37 -13.08 10.00
N ALA A 138 -2.12 -13.02 9.57
CA ALA A 138 -1.75 -13.01 8.17
C ALA A 138 -2.25 -14.29 7.48
N LYS A 139 -2.01 -15.48 8.06
CA LYS A 139 -2.56 -16.75 7.55
C LYS A 139 -4.08 -16.80 7.55
N LYS A 140 -4.73 -16.19 8.54
CA LYS A 140 -6.19 -16.15 8.62
C LYS A 140 -6.80 -15.31 7.48
N TYR A 141 -6.23 -14.15 7.18
CA TYR A 141 -6.85 -13.16 6.29
C TYR A 141 -6.25 -13.11 4.88
N LEU A 142 -4.97 -13.46 4.70
CA LEU A 142 -4.25 -13.37 3.44
C LEU A 142 -4.06 -14.76 2.84
N GLN A 143 -4.85 -15.08 1.82
CA GLN A 143 -4.92 -16.43 1.24
C GLN A 143 -3.94 -16.64 0.07
N ASN A 144 -3.43 -15.58 -0.55
CA ASN A 144 -2.59 -15.61 -1.75
C ASN A 144 -1.26 -14.85 -1.53
N GLY A 145 -0.56 -15.18 -0.45
CA GLY A 145 0.67 -14.52 -0.03
C GLY A 145 0.47 -13.34 0.91
N PHE A 146 1.56 -12.84 1.49
CA PHE A 146 1.54 -11.97 2.68
C PHE A 146 1.80 -10.48 2.37
N GLY A 147 1.53 -10.06 1.13
CA GLY A 147 1.84 -8.72 0.64
C GLY A 147 3.28 -8.59 0.15
N ALA A 148 3.58 -7.46 -0.49
CA ALA A 148 4.83 -7.23 -1.22
C ALA A 148 5.75 -6.19 -0.57
N VAL A 149 5.46 -5.81 0.67
CA VAL A 149 6.24 -4.83 1.43
C VAL A 149 6.79 -5.52 2.67
N LEU A 150 8.07 -5.34 2.91
CA LEU A 150 8.75 -5.70 4.14
C LEU A 150 9.58 -4.52 4.63
N SER A 151 9.96 -4.55 5.90
CA SER A 151 11.02 -3.68 6.42
C SER A 151 12.03 -4.50 7.18
N PHE A 152 13.27 -4.03 7.24
CA PHE A 152 14.32 -4.68 7.99
C PHE A 152 15.27 -3.65 8.60
N GLU A 153 15.86 -4.00 9.73
CA GLU A 153 16.89 -3.21 10.40
C GLU A 153 18.26 -3.72 9.95
N VAL A 154 19.09 -2.84 9.38
CA VAL A 154 20.51 -3.19 9.13
C VAL A 154 21.30 -3.11 10.43
N ASN A 155 22.35 -3.92 10.55
CA ASN A 155 23.35 -3.74 11.60
C ASN A 155 24.05 -2.38 11.43
N GLY A 156 24.35 -1.73 12.55
CA GLY A 156 24.89 -0.37 12.58
C GLY A 156 23.82 0.70 12.81
N ASP A 157 24.03 1.87 12.22
CA ASP A 157 23.25 3.08 12.50
C ASP A 157 22.59 3.66 11.23
N ALA A 158 22.14 4.92 11.31
CA ALA A 158 21.54 5.62 10.18
C ALA A 158 22.48 5.69 8.97
N SER A 159 23.79 5.86 9.20
CA SER A 159 24.79 5.95 8.13
C SER A 159 25.00 4.61 7.45
N SER A 160 24.92 3.49 8.18
CA SER A 160 24.93 2.14 7.61
C SER A 160 23.73 1.93 6.69
N ALA A 161 22.53 2.31 7.12
CA ALA A 161 21.33 2.23 6.30
C ALA A 161 21.43 3.09 5.02
N THR A 162 21.92 4.33 5.16
CA THR A 162 22.17 5.21 4.01
C THR A 162 23.21 4.61 3.05
N SER A 163 24.31 4.06 3.58
CA SER A 163 25.35 3.42 2.78
C SER A 163 24.80 2.25 1.96
N VAL A 164 23.93 1.41 2.53
CA VAL A 164 23.28 0.33 1.79
C VAL A 164 22.42 0.91 0.66
N VAL A 165 21.56 1.89 0.96
CA VAL A 165 20.67 2.49 -0.05
C VAL A 165 21.44 3.13 -1.21
N ASP A 166 22.52 3.84 -0.91
CA ASP A 166 23.33 4.55 -1.91
C ASP A 166 24.16 3.62 -2.81
N ASN A 167 24.38 2.36 -2.40
CA ASN A 167 25.19 1.40 -3.13
C ASN A 167 24.37 0.35 -3.91
N LEU A 168 23.04 0.34 -3.79
CA LEU A 168 22.18 -0.51 -4.62
C LEU A 168 22.24 -0.07 -6.10
N LYS A 169 22.25 -1.04 -7.02
CA LYS A 169 22.41 -0.81 -8.46
C LYS A 169 21.16 -1.16 -9.25
N LEU A 170 20.38 -2.11 -8.76
CA LEU A 170 19.12 -2.54 -9.36
C LEU A 170 17.93 -1.90 -8.64
N VAL A 171 17.92 -1.97 -7.32
CA VAL A 171 16.83 -1.49 -6.47
C VAL A 171 16.80 0.05 -6.49
N SER A 172 15.66 0.63 -6.88
CA SER A 172 15.53 2.09 -6.98
C SER A 172 15.20 2.75 -5.64
N HIS A 173 15.93 3.81 -5.30
CA HIS A 173 15.64 4.65 -4.13
C HIS A 173 14.49 5.62 -4.42
N LEU A 174 13.25 5.22 -4.11
CA LEU A 174 12.03 5.99 -4.40
C LEU A 174 10.96 5.77 -3.33
N ALA A 175 10.15 6.80 -3.03
CA ALA A 175 9.13 6.75 -1.97
C ALA A 175 7.86 5.95 -2.31
N ASN A 176 7.66 5.60 -3.58
CA ASN A 176 6.53 4.82 -4.06
C ASN A 176 6.56 3.35 -3.56
N VAL A 177 5.43 2.64 -3.66
CA VAL A 177 5.32 1.19 -3.48
C VAL A 177 4.37 0.60 -4.52
N GLY A 178 4.56 -0.68 -4.88
CA GLY A 178 3.70 -1.40 -5.83
C GLY A 178 3.93 -1.08 -7.30
N ASP A 179 5.14 -0.61 -7.64
CA ASP A 179 5.68 -0.67 -8.99
C ASP A 179 6.18 -2.09 -9.30
N ALA A 180 6.35 -2.40 -10.59
CA ALA A 180 6.97 -3.62 -11.08
C ALA A 180 8.45 -3.70 -10.67
N LYS A 181 9.10 -2.56 -10.43
CA LYS A 181 10.49 -2.46 -9.97
C LYS A 181 10.58 -2.64 -8.46
N THR A 182 11.66 -3.24 -7.98
CA THR A 182 11.99 -3.26 -6.55
C THR A 182 12.41 -1.86 -6.11
N LEU A 183 11.76 -1.35 -5.06
CA LEU A 183 11.98 -0.01 -4.52
C LEU A 183 12.41 -0.08 -3.06
N ILE A 184 13.34 0.79 -2.65
CA ILE A 184 13.78 0.93 -1.27
C ILE A 184 13.67 2.37 -0.79
N ILE A 185 13.48 2.53 0.51
CA ILE A 185 13.58 3.83 1.17
C ILE A 185 14.02 3.67 2.63
N GLN A 186 14.77 4.64 3.15
CA GLN A 186 15.07 4.80 4.58
C GLN A 186 14.03 5.75 5.19
N PRO A 187 13.00 5.25 5.91
CA PRO A 187 11.86 6.08 6.29
C PRO A 187 12.22 7.26 7.19
N SER A 188 13.16 7.07 8.13
CA SER A 188 13.65 8.07 9.09
C SER A 188 14.26 9.30 8.42
N ALA A 189 14.98 9.10 7.31
CA ALA A 189 15.66 10.17 6.57
C ALA A 189 14.79 10.78 5.45
N THR A 190 13.57 10.28 5.23
CA THR A 190 12.75 10.66 4.06
C THR A 190 11.27 10.82 4.42
N THR A 191 10.48 9.75 4.34
CA THR A 191 9.01 9.80 4.51
C THR A 191 8.55 10.25 5.89
N HIS A 192 9.36 10.03 6.92
CA HIS A 192 9.07 10.41 8.30
C HIS A 192 10.02 11.52 8.80
N GLN A 193 10.76 12.18 7.89
CA GLN A 193 11.72 13.24 8.25
C GLN A 193 11.06 14.46 8.94
N GLN A 194 9.74 14.61 8.80
CA GLN A 194 8.97 15.70 9.43
C GLN A 194 8.62 15.41 10.90
N LEU A 195 8.78 14.16 11.35
CA LEU A 195 8.54 13.76 12.74
C LEU A 195 9.79 14.01 13.60
N SER A 196 9.59 14.24 14.89
CA SER A 196 10.70 14.22 15.86
C SER A 196 11.27 12.80 15.98
N THR A 197 12.49 12.67 16.52
CA THR A 197 13.11 11.35 16.76
C THR A 197 12.24 10.47 17.66
N GLU A 198 11.59 11.07 18.65
CA GLU A 198 10.67 10.38 19.57
C GLU A 198 9.42 9.89 18.85
N GLU A 199 8.85 10.70 17.95
CA GLU A 199 7.68 10.33 17.14
C GLU A 199 8.02 9.26 16.09
N GLN A 200 9.22 9.32 15.50
CA GLN A 200 9.73 8.26 14.63
C GLN A 200 9.82 6.93 15.40
N ALA A 201 10.45 6.94 16.58
CA ALA A 201 10.56 5.74 17.39
C ALA A 201 9.19 5.20 17.83
N ALA A 202 8.26 6.09 18.22
CA ALA A 202 6.90 5.73 18.61
C ALA A 202 6.08 5.12 17.47
N SER A 203 6.37 5.50 16.22
CA SER A 203 5.76 4.92 15.01
C SER A 203 6.49 3.66 14.51
N GLY A 204 7.52 3.19 15.24
CA GLY A 204 8.31 2.02 14.86
C GLY A 204 9.34 2.29 13.75
N VAL A 205 9.62 3.56 13.45
CA VAL A 205 10.64 3.98 12.49
C VAL A 205 11.96 4.20 13.23
N LEU A 206 12.90 3.28 13.01
CA LEU A 206 14.26 3.39 13.55
C LEU A 206 15.20 4.02 12.52
N PRO A 207 16.30 4.67 12.94
CA PRO A 207 17.23 5.32 12.02
C PRO A 207 17.86 4.35 11.00
N ASN A 208 18.10 3.11 11.40
CA ASN A 208 18.67 2.02 10.60
C ASN A 208 17.61 1.12 9.92
N LEU A 209 16.33 1.52 9.93
CA LEU A 209 15.25 0.76 9.30
C LEU A 209 15.19 1.08 7.79
N LEU A 210 15.14 0.04 6.97
CA LEU A 210 14.89 0.12 5.53
C LEU A 210 13.55 -0.52 5.19
N ARG A 211 12.78 0.12 4.30
CA ARG A 211 11.52 -0.42 3.77
C ARG A 211 11.69 -0.77 2.31
N VAL A 212 11.29 -1.98 1.93
CA VAL A 212 11.37 -2.47 0.56
C VAL A 212 9.96 -2.76 0.04
N SER A 213 9.64 -2.22 -1.13
CA SER A 213 8.54 -2.69 -1.98
C SER A 213 9.13 -3.62 -3.01
N VAL A 214 8.94 -4.93 -2.84
CA VAL A 214 9.61 -5.95 -3.64
C VAL A 214 8.96 -6.04 -5.01
N GLY A 215 9.77 -5.99 -6.07
CA GLY A 215 9.34 -5.95 -7.46
C GLY A 215 9.20 -7.34 -8.10
N LEU A 216 9.24 -7.35 -9.43
CA LEU A 216 9.02 -8.51 -10.30
C LEU A 216 10.32 -9.11 -10.87
N GLU A 217 11.46 -8.51 -10.57
CA GLU A 217 12.78 -8.97 -11.01
C GLU A 217 13.02 -10.43 -10.54
N HIS A 218 14.04 -11.08 -11.13
CA HIS A 218 14.45 -12.38 -10.65
C HIS A 218 14.93 -12.26 -9.20
N ILE A 219 14.48 -13.15 -8.31
CA ILE A 219 14.77 -13.05 -6.88
C ILE A 219 16.27 -13.08 -6.58
N ASP A 220 17.04 -13.83 -7.36
CA ASP A 220 18.49 -13.91 -7.18
C ASP A 220 19.19 -12.60 -7.56
N ASP A 221 18.67 -11.85 -8.54
CA ASP A 221 19.22 -10.54 -8.90
C ASP A 221 18.94 -9.51 -7.80
N ILE A 222 17.75 -9.57 -7.19
CA ILE A 222 17.40 -8.72 -6.03
C ILE A 222 18.34 -9.04 -4.86
N LYS A 223 18.53 -10.33 -4.52
CA LYS A 223 19.43 -10.74 -3.44
C LYS A 223 20.87 -10.35 -3.72
N ALA A 224 21.36 -10.55 -4.94
CA ALA A 224 22.71 -10.17 -5.34
C ALA A 224 22.95 -8.64 -5.24
N ASP A 225 21.94 -7.83 -5.55
CA ASP A 225 22.03 -6.37 -5.40
C ASP A 225 22.12 -5.95 -3.92
N PHE A 226 21.34 -6.60 -3.04
CA PHE A 226 21.46 -6.40 -1.59
C PHE A 226 22.78 -6.90 -1.03
N GLU A 227 23.23 -8.09 -1.41
CA GLU A 227 24.51 -8.68 -0.97
C GLU A 227 25.68 -7.73 -1.24
N GLN A 228 25.79 -7.23 -2.47
CA GLN A 228 26.88 -6.32 -2.82
C GLN A 228 26.76 -4.95 -2.11
N ALA A 229 25.54 -4.51 -1.78
CA ALA A 229 25.32 -3.31 -0.99
C ALA A 229 25.67 -3.52 0.49
N PHE A 230 25.39 -4.70 1.06
CA PHE A 230 25.76 -5.02 2.45
C PHE A 230 27.27 -5.12 2.67
N ALA A 231 28.04 -5.48 1.64
CA ALA A 231 29.50 -5.50 1.71
C ALA A 231 30.12 -4.12 2.04
N THR A 232 29.37 -3.01 1.92
CA THR A 232 29.86 -1.68 2.28
C THR A 232 29.81 -1.38 3.77
N ILE A 233 28.98 -2.12 4.53
CA ILE A 233 28.77 -1.92 5.97
C ILE A 233 29.38 -3.03 6.84
N ASN A 234 29.79 -4.15 6.24
CA ASN A 234 30.42 -5.29 6.93
C ASN A 234 31.95 -5.11 7.11
N LYS A 235 32.42 -3.88 7.31
CA LYS A 235 33.86 -3.57 7.49
C LYS A 235 34.27 -3.51 8.95
#